data_AF-A0A0F9J9A5-F1
#
_entry.id   AF-A0A0F9J9A5-F1
#
_cell.length_a   1.000
_cell.length_b   1.000
_cell.length_c   1.000
_cell.angle_alpha   90.00
_cell.angle_beta   90.00
_cell.angle_gamma   90.00
#
_symmetry.space_group_name_H-M   'P 1'
#
loop_
_entity.id
_entity.type
_entity.pdbx_description
1 polymer ?
#
loop_
_entity_poly.entity_id
_entity_poly.type
_entity_poly.pdbx_seq_one_letter_code
_entity_poly.pdbx_strand_id
1 'polypeptide(L)'
;MQWYKPAWHVCVEPHPPYAVILEKAGYAVWCKTALTVLAGLAGDGAWVDAVYLLDVIEHMQKEEARKVLQLAQEAARYQVLVYTPVGFVEQTEDAWGLGGKYWQTHRSGWSPVEFPSTKGWETELFFPPQPKRNQPPEGFYALWNKA
;
A
#
# COMPACT_ATOMS: atom_id res chain seq x y z
N MET A 1 17.82 -7.37 16.80
CA MET A 1 16.39 -7.10 16.54
C MET A 1 15.86 -8.30 15.77
N GLN A 2 14.98 -9.11 16.38
CA GLN A 2 14.43 -10.29 15.71
C GLN A 2 13.16 -9.85 15.00
N TRP A 3 13.25 -9.68 13.68
CA TRP A 3 12.10 -9.36 12.85
C TRP A 3 11.12 -10.54 12.89
N TYR A 4 9.82 -10.24 12.97
CA TYR A 4 8.79 -11.27 12.85
C TYR A 4 8.94 -11.96 11.49
N LYS A 5 9.02 -13.29 11.49
CA LYS A 5 9.06 -14.10 10.28
C LYS A 5 7.66 -14.66 10.02
N PRO A 6 6.94 -14.16 9.00
CA PRO A 6 5.62 -14.67 8.70
C PRO A 6 5.70 -16.13 8.23
N ALA A 7 4.66 -16.91 8.53
CA ALA A 7 4.50 -18.25 7.96
C ALA A 7 4.34 -18.19 6.44
N TRP A 8 3.65 -17.15 5.95
CA TRP A 8 3.40 -16.89 4.54
C TRP A 8 3.57 -15.39 4.26
N HIS A 9 4.35 -15.06 3.24
CA HIS A 9 4.50 -13.70 2.73
C HIS A 9 4.24 -13.72 1.23
N VAL A 10 3.20 -13.00 0.80
CA VAL A 10 2.77 -12.96 -0.60
C VAL A 10 2.76 -11.51 -1.07
N CYS A 11 3.40 -11.24 -2.20
CA CYS A 11 3.34 -9.97 -2.90
C CYS A 11 2.13 -9.95 -3.85
N VAL A 12 1.44 -8.82 -3.94
CA VAL A 12 0.34 -8.61 -4.89
C VAL A 12 0.81 -7.57 -5.90
N GLU A 13 0.96 -7.98 -7.15
CA GLU A 13 1.58 -7.16 -8.21
C GLU A 13 0.80 -7.32 -9.51
N PRO A 14 0.07 -6.31 -9.99
CA PRO A 14 -0.75 -6.44 -11.19
C PRO A 14 0.05 -6.42 -12.51
N HIS A 15 1.30 -5.93 -12.52
CA HIS A 15 2.13 -5.83 -13.72
C HIS A 15 2.97 -7.11 -13.93
N PRO A 16 2.70 -7.92 -14.97
CA PRO A 16 3.37 -9.22 -15.12
C PRO A 16 4.91 -9.15 -15.17
N PRO A 17 5.55 -8.17 -15.84
CA PRO A 17 7.00 -8.03 -15.80
C PRO A 17 7.59 -7.86 -14.39
N TYR A 18 6.93 -7.10 -13.50
CA TYR A 18 7.38 -6.96 -12.11
C TYR A 18 7.14 -8.25 -11.33
N ALA A 19 5.98 -8.87 -11.51
CA ALA A 19 5.64 -10.14 -10.86
C ALA A 19 6.69 -11.23 -11.17
N VAL A 20 7.08 -11.36 -12.44
CA VAL A 20 8.12 -12.32 -12.86
C VAL A 20 9.47 -12.05 -12.18
N ILE A 21 9.84 -10.79 -11.99
CA ILE A 21 11.10 -10.44 -11.29
C ILE A 21 11.01 -10.81 -9.81
N LEU A 22 9.88 -10.51 -9.15
CA LEU A 22 9.64 -10.87 -7.76
C LEU A 22 9.67 -12.40 -7.56
N GLU A 23 9.04 -13.16 -8.45
CA GLU A 23 9.09 -14.63 -8.41
C GLU A 23 10.52 -15.16 -8.58
N LYS A 24 11.30 -14.60 -9.52
CA LYS A 24 12.72 -14.94 -9.70
C LYS A 24 13.58 -14.59 -8.48
N ALA A 25 13.19 -13.57 -7.72
CA ALA A 25 13.82 -13.20 -6.46
C ALA A 25 13.37 -14.08 -5.28
N GLY A 26 12.47 -15.03 -5.50
CA GLY A 26 12.03 -16.02 -4.50
C GLY A 26 10.80 -15.59 -3.69
N TYR A 27 10.09 -14.54 -4.10
CA TYR A 27 8.84 -14.14 -3.46
C TYR A 27 7.66 -14.97 -4.01
N ALA A 28 6.69 -15.28 -3.16
CA ALA A 28 5.39 -15.75 -3.63
C ALA A 28 4.63 -14.53 -4.16
N VAL A 29 4.08 -14.62 -5.37
CA VAL A 29 3.41 -13.49 -6.03
C VAL A 29 2.03 -13.90 -6.51
N TRP A 30 1.05 -13.03 -6.27
CA TRP A 30 -0.24 -13.08 -6.95
C TRP A 30 -0.28 -11.96 -7.98
N CYS A 31 -0.20 -12.33 -9.26
CA CYS A 31 -0.23 -11.40 -10.38
C CYS A 31 -1.66 -10.86 -10.62
N LYS A 32 -2.16 -10.03 -9.71
CA LYS A 32 -3.53 -9.48 -9.66
C LYS A 32 -3.52 -8.08 -9.04
N THR A 33 -4.59 -7.33 -9.21
CA THR A 33 -4.76 -6.04 -8.51
C THR A 33 -5.03 -6.25 -7.02
N ALA A 34 -4.65 -5.27 -6.19
CA ALA A 34 -4.98 -5.26 -4.77
C ALA A 34 -6.49 -5.37 -4.53
N LEU A 35 -7.31 -4.68 -5.33
CA LEU A 35 -8.77 -4.74 -5.26
C LEU A 35 -9.29 -6.17 -5.44
N THR A 36 -8.82 -6.90 -6.46
CA THR A 36 -9.27 -8.27 -6.72
C THR A 36 -8.87 -9.22 -5.60
N VAL A 37 -7.64 -9.11 -5.08
CA VAL A 37 -7.17 -9.99 -4.01
C VAL A 37 -7.92 -9.72 -2.71
N LEU A 38 -8.01 -8.46 -2.29
CA LEU A 38 -8.65 -8.10 -1.03
C LEU A 38 -10.16 -8.36 -1.04
N ALA A 39 -10.82 -8.17 -2.19
CA ALA A 39 -12.23 -8.53 -2.34
C ALA A 39 -12.46 -10.04 -2.17
N GLY A 40 -11.57 -10.88 -2.70
CA GLY A 40 -11.63 -12.32 -2.51
C GLY A 40 -11.43 -12.72 -1.04
N LEU A 41 -10.39 -12.20 -0.40
CA LEU A 41 -10.10 -12.49 1.01
C LEU A 41 -11.26 -12.10 1.93
N ALA A 42 -11.76 -10.86 1.79
CA ALA A 42 -12.88 -10.38 2.59
C ALA A 42 -14.17 -11.18 2.32
N GLY A 43 -14.42 -11.60 1.08
CA GLY A 43 -15.61 -12.36 0.69
C GLY A 43 -15.61 -13.82 1.16
N ASP A 44 -14.44 -14.46 1.18
CA ASP A 44 -14.30 -15.87 1.59
C ASP A 44 -14.26 -16.04 3.12
N GLY A 45 -14.29 -14.94 3.88
CA GLY A 45 -14.02 -14.96 5.32
C GLY A 45 -12.58 -15.38 5.66
N ALA A 46 -11.69 -15.35 4.67
CA ALA A 46 -10.28 -15.61 4.81
C ALA A 46 -9.59 -14.37 5.37
N TRP A 47 -8.64 -14.58 6.29
CA TRP A 47 -7.93 -13.48 6.94
C TRP A 47 -6.42 -13.66 6.79
N VAL A 48 -5.73 -12.53 6.62
CA VAL A 48 -4.29 -12.43 6.76
C VAL A 48 -3.98 -11.68 8.05
N ASP A 49 -2.83 -11.93 8.65
CA ASP A 49 -2.48 -11.26 9.91
C ASP A 49 -2.29 -9.75 9.71
N ALA A 50 -1.66 -9.36 8.60
CA ALA A 50 -1.40 -7.97 8.26
C ALA A 50 -1.45 -7.73 6.74
N VAL A 51 -1.82 -6.49 6.36
CA VAL A 51 -1.79 -5.98 4.98
C VAL A 51 -0.85 -4.77 4.92
N TYR A 52 0.03 -4.74 3.91
CA TYR A 52 0.96 -3.65 3.67
C TYR A 52 0.66 -3.04 2.29
N LEU A 53 0.33 -1.75 2.26
CA LEU A 53 0.10 -0.96 1.05
C LEU A 53 1.18 0.12 0.99
N LEU A 54 2.31 -0.21 0.37
CA LEU A 54 3.48 0.67 0.29
C LEU A 54 3.61 1.23 -1.13
N ASP A 55 3.33 2.51 -1.29
CA ASP A 55 3.21 3.17 -2.60
C ASP A 55 2.22 2.44 -3.53
N VAL A 56 0.94 2.42 -3.12
CA VAL A 56 -0.11 1.65 -3.79
C VAL A 56 -1.34 2.50 -4.08
N ILE A 57 -1.86 3.19 -3.07
CA ILE A 57 -3.19 3.82 -3.15
C ILE A 57 -3.21 5.10 -4.00
N GLU A 58 -2.08 5.78 -4.14
CA GLU A 58 -1.89 6.93 -5.01
C GLU A 58 -2.00 6.55 -6.49
N HIS A 59 -1.74 5.30 -6.85
CA HIS A 59 -1.82 4.79 -8.21
C HIS A 59 -3.26 4.49 -8.67
N MET A 60 -4.23 4.59 -7.75
CA MET A 60 -5.64 4.32 -8.02
C MET A 60 -6.45 5.62 -8.05
N GLN A 61 -7.60 5.57 -8.73
CA GLN A 61 -8.63 6.58 -8.52
C GLN A 61 -9.10 6.56 -7.07
N LYS A 62 -9.49 7.72 -6.53
CA LYS A 62 -9.72 7.91 -5.09
C LYS A 62 -10.77 6.94 -4.54
N GLU A 63 -11.83 6.67 -5.31
CA GLU A 63 -12.94 5.78 -4.97
C GLU A 63 -12.49 4.32 -4.88
N GLU A 64 -11.66 3.87 -5.83
CA GLU A 64 -11.09 2.53 -5.85
C GLU A 64 -10.15 2.33 -4.66
N ALA A 65 -9.26 3.28 -4.41
CA ALA A 65 -8.37 3.24 -3.26
C ALA A 65 -9.11 3.21 -1.92
N ARG A 66 -10.20 3.99 -1.75
CA ARG A 66 -11.05 3.92 -0.56
C ARG A 66 -11.65 2.53 -0.37
N LYS A 67 -12.06 1.87 -1.47
CA LYS A 67 -12.55 0.50 -1.41
C LYS A 67 -11.45 -0.48 -1.03
N VAL A 68 -10.25 -0.32 -1.57
CA VAL A 68 -9.07 -1.12 -1.19
C VAL A 68 -8.75 -0.97 0.29
N LEU A 69 -8.73 0.25 0.83
CA LEU A 69 -8.51 0.50 2.26
C LEU A 69 -9.55 -0.19 3.14
N GLN A 70 -10.83 -0.10 2.78
CA GLN A 70 -11.90 -0.80 3.50
C GLN A 70 -11.69 -2.31 3.46
N LEU A 71 -11.47 -2.90 2.29
CA LEU A 71 -11.26 -4.34 2.13
C LEU A 71 -10.00 -4.82 2.85
N ALA A 72 -8.96 -3.99 2.93
CA ALA A 72 -7.76 -4.28 3.71
C ALA A 72 -8.07 -4.41 5.21
N GLN A 73 -8.89 -3.51 5.78
CA GLN A 73 -9.33 -3.61 7.17
C GLN A 73 -10.23 -4.84 7.42
N GLU A 74 -11.05 -5.22 6.44
CA GLU A 74 -11.90 -6.42 6.51
C GLU A 74 -11.07 -7.72 6.45
N ALA A 75 -10.07 -7.77 5.57
CA ALA A 75 -9.20 -8.93 5.36
C ALA A 75 -8.10 -9.08 6.44
N ALA A 76 -7.68 -7.99 7.08
CA ALA A 76 -6.64 -8.01 8.10
C ALA A 76 -7.18 -8.41 9.48
N ARG A 77 -6.53 -9.39 10.11
CA ARG A 77 -6.83 -9.81 11.47
C ARG A 77 -6.28 -8.84 12.50
N TYR A 78 -5.10 -8.28 12.27
CA TYR A 78 -4.42 -7.45 13.27
C TYR A 78 -4.06 -6.07 12.76
N GLN A 79 -3.54 -5.94 11.53
CA GLN A 79 -2.92 -4.68 11.13
C GLN A 79 -3.07 -4.36 9.63
N VAL A 80 -3.26 -3.08 9.33
CA VAL A 80 -3.03 -2.53 7.99
C VAL A 80 -2.01 -1.40 8.11
N LEU A 81 -0.93 -1.49 7.35
CA LEU A 81 0.04 -0.40 7.19
C LEU A 81 -0.09 0.18 5.78
N VAL A 82 -0.19 1.49 5.71
CA VAL A 82 -0.13 2.26 4.47
C VAL A 82 1.07 3.18 4.51
N TYR A 83 1.81 3.26 3.43
CA TYR A 83 2.72 4.36 3.15
C TYR A 83 2.34 4.96 1.79
N THR A 84 2.27 6.30 1.74
CA THR A 84 1.92 7.03 0.51
C THR A 84 2.43 8.48 0.61
N PRO A 85 2.68 9.16 -0.53
CA PRO A 85 3.04 10.58 -0.54
C PRO A 85 2.00 11.49 0.13
N VAL A 86 2.47 12.61 0.70
CA VAL A 86 1.57 13.66 1.20
C VAL A 86 1.10 14.53 0.04
N GLY A 87 -0.21 14.68 -0.12
CA GLY A 87 -0.83 15.39 -1.23
C GLY A 87 -0.78 14.60 -2.53
N PHE A 88 -1.01 15.29 -3.65
CA PHE A 88 -0.81 14.70 -4.98
C PHE A 88 0.59 15.05 -5.46
N VAL A 89 1.39 14.03 -5.76
CA VAL A 89 2.71 14.17 -6.37
C VAL A 89 2.60 13.62 -7.79
N GLU A 90 2.94 14.41 -8.80
CA GLU A 90 2.87 13.96 -10.19
C GLU A 90 3.94 12.89 -10.45
N GLN A 91 3.49 11.72 -10.95
CA GLN A 91 4.35 10.66 -11.45
C GLN A 91 3.66 10.05 -12.67
N THR A 92 4.36 10.04 -13.79
CA THR A 92 3.85 9.54 -15.07
C THR A 92 4.83 8.60 -15.76
N GLU A 93 5.96 8.31 -15.14
CA GLU A 93 7.03 7.47 -15.69
C GLU A 93 7.10 6.12 -14.97
N ASP A 94 7.68 5.15 -15.65
CA ASP A 94 8.02 3.86 -15.06
C ASP A 94 9.48 3.89 -14.58
N ALA A 95 9.68 3.95 -13.27
CA ALA A 95 11.00 4.01 -12.65
C ALA A 95 11.89 2.76 -12.92
N TRP A 96 11.29 1.63 -13.30
CA TRP A 96 11.99 0.37 -13.53
C TRP A 96 12.25 0.09 -15.02
N GLY A 97 11.60 0.84 -15.92
CA GLY A 97 11.77 0.68 -17.37
C GLY A 97 11.26 -0.66 -17.92
N LEU A 98 10.22 -1.25 -17.32
CA LEU A 98 9.65 -2.56 -17.69
C LEU A 98 8.22 -2.46 -18.25
N GLY A 99 7.83 -1.28 -18.72
CA GLY A 99 6.52 -1.04 -19.34
C GLY A 99 5.37 -0.92 -18.34
N GLY A 100 5.63 -0.66 -17.07
CA GLY A 100 4.62 -0.52 -16.01
C GLY A 100 4.11 0.91 -15.82
N LYS A 101 4.27 1.80 -16.82
CA LYS A 101 3.88 3.22 -16.76
C LYS A 101 2.44 3.41 -16.29
N TYR A 102 1.51 2.58 -16.80
CA TYR A 102 0.12 2.61 -16.35
C TYR A 102 0.01 2.36 -14.84
N TRP A 103 0.68 1.34 -14.32
CA TRP A 103 0.59 0.97 -12.90
C TRP A 103 1.29 1.98 -11.98
N GLN A 104 2.39 2.60 -12.43
CA GLN A 104 3.12 3.60 -11.64
C GLN A 104 2.54 5.02 -11.72
N THR A 105 1.61 5.31 -12.63
CA THR A 105 1.05 6.66 -12.75
C THR A 105 0.27 7.02 -11.48
N HIS A 106 0.58 8.17 -10.87
CA HIS A 106 -0.20 8.69 -9.74
C HIS A 106 -1.53 9.25 -10.24
N ARG A 107 -2.62 8.83 -9.62
CA ARG A 107 -4.01 9.20 -9.97
C ARG A 107 -4.75 9.87 -8.83
N SER A 108 -4.24 9.79 -7.61
CA SER A 108 -4.83 10.44 -6.44
C SER A 108 -3.76 10.90 -5.46
N GLY A 109 -4.09 11.93 -4.67
CA GLY A 109 -3.24 12.43 -3.59
C GLY A 109 -3.90 12.23 -2.24
N TRP A 110 -3.10 12.08 -1.17
CA TRP A 110 -3.58 11.66 0.14
C TRP A 110 -3.11 12.58 1.26
N SER A 111 -3.96 12.78 2.26
CA SER A 111 -3.60 13.54 3.46
C SER A 111 -3.84 12.71 4.71
N PRO A 112 -3.02 12.84 5.78
CA PRO A 112 -3.25 12.17 7.06
C PRO A 112 -4.66 12.37 7.63
N VAL A 113 -5.30 13.52 7.36
CA VAL A 113 -6.67 13.80 7.83
C VAL A 113 -7.73 12.85 7.26
N GLU A 114 -7.42 12.16 6.16
CA GLU A 114 -8.29 11.14 5.56
C GLU A 114 -8.23 9.78 6.28
N PHE A 115 -7.33 9.63 7.25
CA PHE A 115 -7.13 8.45 8.08
C PHE A 115 -7.47 8.78 9.54
N PRO A 116 -8.77 8.97 9.87
CA PRO A 116 -9.16 9.45 11.19
C PRO A 116 -9.03 8.37 12.26
N SER A 117 -8.61 8.78 13.46
CA SER A 117 -8.53 7.92 14.64
C SER A 117 -9.88 7.34 15.06
N THR A 118 -10.99 8.01 14.75
CA THR A 118 -12.35 7.47 14.95
C THR A 118 -12.63 6.21 14.12
N LYS A 119 -11.81 5.91 13.11
CA LYS A 119 -11.83 4.67 12.32
C LYS A 119 -10.64 3.74 12.62
N GLY A 120 -9.94 3.98 13.73
CA GLY A 120 -8.82 3.16 14.21
C GLY A 120 -7.47 3.44 13.55
N TRP A 121 -7.31 4.57 12.87
CA TRP A 121 -6.05 4.94 12.22
C TRP A 121 -5.18 5.84 13.10
N GLU A 122 -3.88 5.58 13.05
CA GLU A 122 -2.83 6.44 13.57
C GLU A 122 -1.92 6.85 12.41
N THR A 123 -1.48 8.10 12.34
CA THR A 123 -0.68 8.59 11.21
C THR A 123 0.62 9.23 11.69
N GLU A 124 1.72 8.94 10.99
CA GLU A 124 3.04 9.53 11.24
C GLU A 124 3.61 10.11 9.94
N LEU A 125 4.04 11.37 9.97
CA LEU A 125 4.66 12.02 8.81
C LEU A 125 6.07 11.48 8.59
N PHE A 126 6.40 11.19 7.33
CA PHE A 126 7.73 10.80 6.91
C PHE A 126 8.49 11.99 6.33
N PHE A 127 9.67 12.24 6.89
CA PHE A 127 10.63 13.23 6.40
C PHE A 127 11.90 12.52 5.92
N PRO A 128 12.57 13.04 4.89
CA PRO A 128 13.82 12.46 4.44
C PRO A 128 14.91 12.59 5.51
N PRO A 129 15.96 11.74 5.46
CA PRO A 129 17.12 11.88 6.32
C PRO A 129 17.75 13.28 6.15
N GLN A 130 17.81 14.05 7.24
CA GLN A 130 18.28 15.45 7.28
C GLN A 130 17.40 16.44 6.49
N PRO A 131 16.15 16.70 6.93
CA PRO A 131 15.27 17.62 6.24
C PRO A 131 15.83 19.03 6.28
N LYS A 132 15.73 19.75 5.15
CA LYS A 132 16.01 21.19 5.13
C LYS A 132 15.01 21.92 6.02
N ARG A 133 15.41 23.08 6.58
CA ARG A 133 14.49 23.93 7.34
C ARG A 133 13.26 24.26 6.47
N ASN A 134 12.06 23.97 6.99
CA ASN A 134 10.76 24.13 6.32
C ASN A 134 10.51 23.19 5.12
N GLN A 135 11.25 22.08 4.99
CA GLN A 135 10.93 21.06 3.99
C GLN A 135 9.60 20.36 4.35
N PRO A 136 8.64 20.26 3.41
CA PRO A 136 7.42 19.50 3.64
C PRO A 136 7.72 18.00 3.79
N PRO A 137 6.86 17.24 4.49
CA PRO A 137 6.97 15.78 4.51
C PRO A 137 6.85 15.21 3.09
N GLU A 138 7.61 14.14 2.80
CA GLU A 138 7.55 13.46 1.51
C GLU A 138 6.38 12.48 1.44
N GLY A 139 6.08 11.83 2.56
CA GLY A 139 5.01 10.85 2.70
C GLY A 139 4.50 10.78 4.12
N PHE A 140 3.62 9.82 4.38
CA PHE A 140 3.19 9.48 5.72
C PHE A 140 2.88 7.99 5.82
N TYR A 141 3.05 7.47 7.03
CA TYR A 141 2.55 6.16 7.42
C TYR A 141 1.14 6.33 7.99
N ALA A 142 0.21 5.46 7.61
CA ALA A 142 -1.06 5.28 8.31
C ALA A 142 -1.15 3.84 8.79
N LEU A 143 -1.30 3.68 10.09
CA LEU A 143 -1.38 2.41 10.77
C LEU A 143 -2.81 2.20 11.29
N TRP A 144 -3.41 1.09 10.92
CA TRP A 144 -4.64 0.62 11.54
C TRP A 144 -4.33 -0.64 12.33
N ASN A 145 -4.71 -0.67 13.61
CA ASN A 145 -4.64 -1.85 14.44
C ASN A 145 -6.07 -2.27 14.83
N LYS A 146 -6.35 -3.56 14.76
CA LYS A 146 -7.63 -4.09 15.24
C LYS A 146 -7.64 -4.05 16.78
N ALA A 147 -8.62 -3.35 17.34
CA ALA A 147 -8.87 -3.28 18.77
C ALA A 147 -9.36 -4.61 19.35
#